data_AF-A0A1Q5LVD2-F1
#
_entry.id   AF-A0A1Q5LVD2-F1
#
_cell.length_a   1.000
_cell.length_b   1.000
_cell.length_c   1.000
_cell.angle_alpha   90.00
_cell.angle_beta   90.00
_cell.angle_gamma   90.00
#
_symmetry.space_group_name_H-M   'P 1'
#
loop_
_entity.id
_entity.type
_entity.pdbx_description
1 polymer ?
#
loop_
_entity_poly.entity_id
_entity_poly.type
_entity_poly.pdbx_seq_one_letter_code
_entity_poly.pdbx_strand_id
1 'polypeptide(L)'
;MTVYAYVDGPLGEMLLVGEESAATGHGGPTALASLSLPGQKGAAVVQDGWRHRPEAFEGIAAQLRAYFAGELTRFELARTGAGTDFQRRVWRALEDIPYGTTVTYGEIAARVGAPGAGVRAVGTAIGRNPLLVVRPCHRVIGADGALRGYAGGLERKERLLGLEGALVR
;
A
#
# COMPACT_ATOMS: atom_id res chain seq x y z
N MET A 1 14.70 -13.75 8.44
CA MET A 1 14.68 -14.53 7.18
C MET A 1 13.57 -13.96 6.30
N THR A 2 13.82 -13.74 5.01
CA THR A 2 12.79 -13.23 4.09
C THR A 2 11.89 -14.37 3.62
N VAL A 3 10.59 -14.17 3.78
CA VAL A 3 9.53 -15.08 3.36
C VAL A 3 8.59 -14.39 2.39
N TYR A 4 7.92 -15.16 1.55
CA TYR A 4 6.93 -14.64 0.63
C TYR A 4 5.74 -15.60 0.46
N ALA A 5 4.64 -15.05 -0.04
CA ALA A 5 3.45 -15.80 -0.41
C ALA A 5 2.71 -15.08 -1.55
N TYR A 6 1.94 -15.84 -2.31
CA TYR A 6 0.98 -15.30 -3.27
C TYR A 6 -0.43 -15.38 -2.67
N VAL A 7 -1.22 -14.32 -2.84
CA VAL A 7 -2.60 -14.23 -2.35
C VAL A 7 -3.50 -13.73 -3.46
N ASP A 8 -4.48 -14.55 -3.85
CA ASP A 8 -5.50 -14.14 -4.80
C ASP A 8 -6.45 -13.10 -4.22
N GLY A 9 -6.91 -12.21 -5.08
CA GLY A 9 -7.91 -11.22 -4.71
C GLY A 9 -8.47 -10.46 -5.91
N PRO A 10 -9.39 -9.51 -5.67
CA PRO A 10 -10.07 -8.79 -6.75
C PRO A 10 -9.11 -8.03 -7.67
N LEU A 11 -7.91 -7.68 -7.22
CA LEU A 11 -6.91 -6.95 -8.00
C LEU A 11 -5.92 -7.85 -8.79
N GLY A 12 -6.12 -9.17 -8.73
CA GLY A 12 -5.23 -10.21 -9.24
C GLY A 12 -4.39 -10.86 -8.14
N GLU A 13 -3.49 -11.76 -8.53
CA GLU A 13 -2.58 -12.47 -7.62
C GLU A 13 -1.55 -11.49 -6.99
N MET A 14 -1.66 -11.24 -5.69
CA MET A 14 -0.80 -10.32 -4.96
C MET A 14 0.42 -11.06 -4.42
N LEU A 15 1.62 -10.51 -4.67
CA LEU A 15 2.85 -10.99 -4.03
C LEU A 15 3.04 -10.27 -2.69
N LEU A 16 3.03 -11.04 -1.60
CA LEU A 16 3.39 -10.59 -0.26
C LEU A 16 4.82 -11.00 0.04
N VAL A 17 5.63 -10.07 0.55
CA VAL A 17 7.00 -10.31 1.01
C VAL A 17 7.14 -9.74 2.41
N GLY A 18 7.80 -10.46 3.29
CA GLY A 18 7.98 -10.04 4.68
C GLY A 18 9.15 -10.73 5.36
N GLU A 19 9.34 -10.34 6.61
CA GLU A 19 10.31 -10.95 7.52
C GLU A 19 9.55 -11.63 8.65
N GLU A 20 9.92 -12.88 8.95
CA GLU A 20 9.42 -13.54 10.15
C GLU A 20 9.84 -12.74 11.38
N SER A 21 8.85 -12.43 12.23
CA SER A 21 8.97 -11.66 13.45
C SER A 21 8.54 -12.54 14.62
N ALA A 22 9.29 -12.50 15.71
CA ALA A 22 8.91 -13.16 16.97
C ALA A 22 7.69 -12.49 17.63
N ALA A 23 7.37 -11.24 17.25
CA ALA A 23 6.18 -10.54 17.72
C ALA A 23 4.96 -10.96 16.88
N THR A 24 4.03 -11.66 17.51
CA THR A 24 2.73 -12.01 16.94
C THR A 24 1.74 -10.84 17.14
N GLY A 25 1.48 -10.08 16.09
CA GLY A 25 0.40 -9.08 16.05
C GLY A 25 -0.87 -9.62 15.39
N HIS A 26 -1.88 -8.77 15.18
CA HIS A 26 -3.10 -9.13 14.44
C HIS A 26 -2.84 -9.58 12.98
N GLY A 27 -1.65 -9.29 12.43
CA GLY A 27 -1.19 -9.77 11.12
C GLY A 27 -0.48 -11.14 11.13
N GLY A 28 -0.32 -11.77 12.29
CA GLY A 28 0.44 -13.02 12.45
C GLY A 28 1.94 -12.80 12.68
N PRO A 29 2.78 -13.82 12.44
CA PRO A 29 4.21 -13.81 12.75
C PRO A 29 5.08 -13.10 11.70
N THR A 30 4.49 -12.30 10.80
CA THR A 30 5.21 -11.70 9.66
C THR A 30 5.10 -10.19 9.68
N ALA A 31 6.24 -9.51 9.66
CA ALA A 31 6.31 -8.09 9.34
C ALA A 31 6.29 -7.91 7.82
N LEU A 32 5.25 -7.27 7.30
CA LEU A 32 5.06 -7.07 5.86
C LEU A 32 6.06 -6.04 5.34
N ALA A 33 6.91 -6.44 4.39
CA ALA A 33 7.90 -5.60 3.73
C ALA A 33 7.36 -5.03 2.42
N SER A 34 6.60 -5.82 1.66
CA SER A 34 5.94 -5.36 0.43
C SER A 34 4.65 -6.12 0.13
N LEU A 35 3.73 -5.43 -0.55
CA LEU A 35 2.56 -5.98 -1.23
C LEU A 35 2.59 -5.45 -2.66
N SER A 36 2.80 -6.34 -3.62
CA SER A 36 2.88 -6.00 -5.05
C SER A 36 1.68 -6.56 -5.83
N LEU A 37 1.18 -5.78 -6.80
CA LEU A 37 0.11 -6.20 -7.71
C LEU A 37 0.67 -6.73 -9.04
N PRO A 38 -0.07 -7.56 -9.79
CA PRO A 38 0.37 -8.04 -11.10
C PRO A 38 0.66 -6.90 -12.08
N GLY A 39 1.85 -6.92 -12.69
CA GLY A 39 2.29 -5.90 -13.65
C GLY A 39 2.58 -4.53 -13.03
N GLN A 40 2.63 -4.41 -11.70
CA GLN A 40 2.98 -3.15 -11.04
C GLN A 40 4.39 -2.69 -11.43
N LYS A 41 4.53 -1.39 -11.70
CA LYS A 41 5.85 -0.77 -11.85
C LYS A 41 6.63 -0.81 -10.54
N GLY A 42 7.82 -1.43 -10.56
CA GLY A 42 8.66 -1.55 -9.38
C GLY A 42 8.11 -2.55 -8.34
N ALA A 43 7.33 -3.54 -8.78
CA ALA A 43 6.95 -4.68 -7.96
C ALA A 43 8.18 -5.40 -7.39
N ALA A 44 8.02 -5.99 -6.22
CA ALA A 44 9.01 -6.94 -5.73
C ALA A 44 9.11 -8.13 -6.69
N VAL A 45 10.32 -8.67 -6.84
CA VAL A 45 10.58 -9.89 -7.60
C VAL A 45 11.14 -10.89 -6.60
N VAL A 46 10.59 -12.10 -6.58
CA VAL A 46 11.10 -13.19 -5.72
C VAL A 46 12.57 -13.41 -6.03
N GLN A 47 13.41 -13.39 -4.99
CA GLN A 47 14.85 -13.58 -5.11
C GLN A 47 15.24 -14.98 -4.63
N ASP A 48 16.40 -15.45 -5.10
CA ASP A 48 16.99 -16.68 -4.61
C ASP A 48 17.23 -16.62 -3.08
N GLY A 49 16.94 -17.73 -2.40
CA GLY A 49 17.08 -17.85 -0.95
C GLY A 49 15.89 -17.33 -0.14
N TRP A 50 14.91 -16.67 -0.77
CA TRP A 50 13.63 -16.39 -0.10
C TRP A 50 12.81 -17.68 0.04
N ARG A 51 12.08 -17.82 1.14
CA ARG A 51 11.25 -19.01 1.37
C ARG A 51 9.79 -18.74 1.10
N HIS A 52 9.16 -19.59 0.29
CA HIS A 52 7.71 -19.58 0.11
C HIS A 52 7.04 -20.13 1.37
N ARG A 53 6.26 -19.31 2.08
CA ARG A 53 5.63 -19.65 3.37
C ARG A 53 4.22 -19.05 3.47
N PRO A 54 3.23 -19.55 2.71
CA PRO A 54 1.86 -19.02 2.73
C PRO A 54 1.25 -18.91 4.13
N GLU A 55 1.51 -19.88 4.99
CA GLU A 55 1.00 -19.94 6.35
C GLU A 55 1.47 -18.77 7.22
N ALA A 56 2.65 -18.21 6.92
CA ALA A 56 3.19 -17.06 7.64
C ALA A 56 2.41 -15.75 7.33
N PHE A 57 1.61 -15.74 6.26
CA PHE A 57 0.84 -14.57 5.81
C PHE A 57 -0.67 -14.73 6.04
N GLU A 58 -1.17 -15.80 6.68
CA GLU A 58 -2.61 -16.04 6.82
C GLU A 58 -3.35 -14.88 7.49
N GLY A 59 -2.78 -14.27 8.53
CA GLY A 59 -3.36 -13.10 9.19
C GLY A 59 -3.45 -11.88 8.28
N ILE A 60 -2.40 -11.62 7.48
CA ILE A 60 -2.40 -10.55 6.47
C ILE A 60 -3.44 -10.85 5.37
N ALA A 61 -3.48 -12.09 4.87
CA ALA A 61 -4.43 -12.52 3.85
C ALA A 61 -5.88 -12.42 4.35
N ALA A 62 -6.15 -12.74 5.61
CA ALA A 62 -7.46 -12.58 6.22
C ALA A 62 -7.89 -11.10 6.27
N GLN A 63 -7.01 -10.19 6.68
CA GLN A 63 -7.31 -8.76 6.66
C GLN A 63 -7.51 -8.22 5.24
N LEU A 64 -6.74 -8.69 4.25
CA LEU A 64 -6.96 -8.32 2.85
C LEU A 64 -8.34 -8.80 2.35
N ARG A 65 -8.74 -10.04 2.66
CA ARG A 65 -10.08 -10.55 2.33
C ARG A 65 -11.18 -9.69 2.98
N ALA A 66 -11.07 -9.38 4.27
CA ALA A 66 -12.02 -8.52 4.97
C ALA A 66 -12.08 -7.10 4.38
N TYR A 67 -10.93 -6.53 4.00
CA TYR A 67 -10.87 -5.22 3.33
C TYR A 67 -11.61 -5.24 2.00
N PHE A 68 -11.35 -6.25 1.15
CA PHE A 68 -12.02 -6.39 -0.13
C PHE A 68 -13.51 -6.74 -0.03
N ALA A 69 -13.94 -7.32 1.10
CA ALA A 69 -15.36 -7.52 1.43
C ALA A 69 -16.04 -6.25 1.97
N GLY A 70 -15.30 -5.17 2.23
CA GLY A 70 -15.83 -3.94 2.84
C GLY A 70 -16.02 -4.03 4.36
N GLU A 71 -15.52 -5.09 5.00
CA GLU A 71 -15.67 -5.36 6.44
C GLU A 71 -14.53 -4.77 7.29
N LEU A 72 -13.39 -4.46 6.64
CA LEU A 72 -12.22 -3.88 7.30
C LEU A 72 -11.84 -2.54 6.65
N THR A 73 -11.77 -1.50 7.46
CA THR A 73 -11.41 -0.14 7.02
C THR A 73 -9.99 0.27 7.41
N ARG A 74 -9.36 -0.47 8.34
CA ARG A 74 -8.00 -0.21 8.84
C ARG A 74 -7.20 -1.49 9.01
N PHE A 75 -6.02 -1.54 8.39
CA PHE A 75 -5.08 -2.65 8.54
C PHE A 75 -4.28 -2.54 9.84
N GLU A 76 -4.21 -3.64 10.59
CA GLU A 76 -3.40 -3.78 11.80
C GLU A 76 -2.29 -4.80 11.56
N LEU A 77 -1.23 -4.34 10.91
CA LEU A 77 -0.14 -5.18 10.43
C LEU A 77 1.20 -4.63 10.90
N ALA A 78 2.10 -5.52 11.33
CA ALA A 78 3.50 -5.17 11.47
C ALA A 78 4.09 -4.88 10.09
N ARG A 79 4.88 -3.81 9.98
CA ARG A 79 5.49 -3.36 8.73
C ARG A 79 6.99 -3.23 8.91
N THR A 80 7.74 -3.70 7.93
CA THR A 80 9.21 -3.56 7.86
C THR A 80 9.58 -2.96 6.50
N GLY A 81 10.87 -2.74 6.28
CA GLY A 81 11.41 -2.27 5.01
C GLY A 81 12.04 -0.89 5.06
N ALA A 82 12.92 -0.65 4.10
CA ALA A 82 13.71 0.57 4.00
C ALA A 82 13.00 1.65 3.18
N GLY A 83 13.35 2.90 3.45
CA GLY A 83 13.01 4.06 2.65
C GLY A 83 13.84 5.24 3.14
N THR A 84 14.06 6.25 2.31
CA THR A 84 14.72 7.48 2.74
C THR A 84 13.87 8.21 3.79
N ASP A 85 14.47 9.10 4.58
CA ASP A 85 13.73 9.86 5.59
C ASP A 85 12.54 10.62 4.99
N PHE A 86 12.72 11.17 3.79
CA PHE A 86 11.66 11.83 3.04
C PHE A 86 10.55 10.85 2.63
N GLN A 87 10.89 9.68 2.09
CA GLN A 87 9.90 8.65 1.76
C GLN A 87 9.11 8.21 3.00
N ARG A 88 9.79 7.95 4.12
CA ARG A 88 9.13 7.55 5.37
C ARG A 88 8.16 8.62 5.88
N ARG A 89 8.50 9.92 5.77
CA ARG A 89 7.58 11.02 6.10
C ARG A 89 6.35 11.04 5.19
N VAL A 90 6.55 10.94 3.87
CA VAL A 90 5.44 10.89 2.89
C VAL A 90 4.55 9.69 3.16
N TRP A 91 5.13 8.52 3.38
CA TRP A 91 4.40 7.29 3.63
C TRP A 91 3.57 7.32 4.91
N ARG A 92 4.08 7.92 6.00
CA ARG A 92 3.28 8.16 7.21
C ARG A 92 2.08 9.07 6.92
N ALA A 93 2.29 10.16 6.18
CA ALA A 93 1.21 11.06 5.79
C ALA A 93 0.14 10.37 4.90
N LEU A 94 0.50 9.32 4.15
CA LEU A 94 -0.47 8.48 3.45
C LEU A 94 -1.27 7.60 4.41
N GLU A 95 -0.61 7.01 5.41
CA GLU A 95 -1.24 6.12 6.39
C GLU A 95 -2.27 6.85 7.26
N ASP A 96 -2.14 8.18 7.39
CA ASP A 96 -3.08 9.04 8.09
C ASP A 96 -4.34 9.40 7.26
N ILE A 97 -4.41 9.01 5.97
CA ILE A 97 -5.60 9.27 5.13
C ILE A 97 -6.70 8.28 5.52
N PRO A 98 -7.87 8.72 6.03
CA PRO A 98 -8.96 7.81 6.41
C PRO A 98 -9.52 7.00 5.23
N TYR A 99 -10.06 5.82 5.54
CA TYR A 99 -10.85 5.03 4.59
C TYR A 99 -12.04 5.85 4.06
N GLY A 100 -12.33 5.73 2.76
CA GLY A 100 -13.47 6.41 2.14
C GLY A 100 -13.24 7.90 1.87
N THR A 101 -12.01 8.38 2.03
CA THR A 101 -11.64 9.78 1.76
C THR A 101 -10.48 9.87 0.79
N THR A 102 -10.39 11.00 0.09
CA THR A 102 -9.27 11.34 -0.78
C THR A 102 -8.60 12.63 -0.35
N VAL A 103 -7.32 12.76 -0.70
CA VAL A 103 -6.55 13.99 -0.56
C VAL A 103 -5.80 14.26 -1.85
N THR A 104 -5.34 15.48 -2.04
CA THR A 104 -4.55 15.89 -3.20
C THR A 104 -3.06 15.69 -2.96
N TYR A 105 -2.28 15.58 -4.04
CA TYR A 105 -0.81 15.61 -3.96
C TYR A 105 -0.29 16.87 -3.24
N GLY A 106 -0.97 18.01 -3.43
CA GLY A 106 -0.63 19.28 -2.78
C GLY A 106 -0.84 19.24 -1.27
N GLU A 107 -1.92 18.62 -0.80
CA GLU A 107 -2.18 18.45 0.64
C GLU A 107 -1.14 17.53 1.30
N ILE A 108 -0.75 16.42 0.66
CA ILE A 108 0.35 15.59 1.18
C ILE A 108 1.65 16.39 1.21
N ALA A 109 1.92 17.17 0.16
CA ALA A 109 3.11 18.02 0.10
C ALA A 109 3.15 19.07 1.22
N ALA A 110 2.01 19.67 1.56
CA ALA A 110 1.90 20.57 2.70
C ALA A 110 2.16 19.84 4.03
N ARG A 111 1.54 18.67 4.25
CA ARG A 111 1.71 17.85 5.48
C ARG A 111 3.16 17.47 5.76
N VAL A 112 3.96 17.26 4.71
CA VAL A 112 5.37 16.82 4.85
C VAL A 112 6.39 17.95 4.76
N GLY A 113 5.94 19.21 4.72
CA GLY A 113 6.82 20.38 4.64
C GLY A 113 7.53 20.54 3.29
N ALA A 114 6.91 20.08 2.20
CA ALA A 114 7.45 20.18 0.84
C ALA A 114 6.46 20.79 -0.18
N PRO A 115 5.83 21.95 0.09
CA PRO A 115 4.84 22.55 -0.81
C PRO A 115 5.45 23.05 -2.14
N GLY A 116 4.60 23.41 -3.10
CA GLY A 116 5.01 24.02 -4.37
C GLY A 116 5.88 23.09 -5.22
N ALA A 117 7.14 23.47 -5.45
CA ALA A 117 8.08 22.67 -6.24
C ALA A 117 8.34 21.26 -5.67
N GLY A 118 8.10 21.05 -4.36
CA GLY A 118 8.25 19.75 -3.70
C GLY A 118 7.16 18.72 -4.05
N VAL A 119 6.04 19.11 -4.67
CA VAL A 119 4.94 18.21 -5.05
C VAL A 119 5.41 17.07 -5.97
N ARG A 120 6.36 17.34 -6.87
CA ARG A 120 6.92 16.31 -7.77
C ARG A 120 7.74 15.26 -7.02
N ALA A 121 8.50 15.69 -6.01
CA ALA A 121 9.25 14.78 -5.14
C ALA A 121 8.31 13.90 -4.32
N VAL A 122 7.22 14.49 -3.80
CA VAL A 122 6.14 13.76 -3.12
C VAL A 122 5.53 12.71 -4.05
N GLY A 123 5.15 13.07 -5.28
CA GLY A 123 4.63 12.11 -6.26
C GLY A 123 5.57 10.94 -6.51
N THR A 124 6.87 11.20 -6.61
CA THR A 124 7.90 10.16 -6.74
C THR A 124 7.97 9.26 -5.50
N ALA A 125 7.93 9.84 -4.29
CA ALA A 125 7.94 9.08 -3.04
C ALA A 125 6.67 8.22 -2.87
N ILE A 126 5.51 8.72 -3.25
CA ILE A 126 4.23 7.98 -3.28
C ILE A 126 4.35 6.80 -4.26
N GLY A 127 4.90 7.03 -5.45
CA GLY A 127 5.09 5.98 -6.46
C GLY A 127 6.09 4.90 -6.06
N ARG A 128 6.91 5.13 -5.01
CA ARG A 128 7.82 4.15 -4.41
C ARG A 128 7.22 3.42 -3.22
N ASN A 129 5.92 3.58 -2.95
CA ASN A 129 5.24 2.83 -1.90
C ASN A 129 5.39 1.31 -2.12
N PRO A 130 6.05 0.57 -1.20
CA PRO A 130 6.18 -0.88 -1.31
C PRO A 130 4.93 -1.65 -0.87
N LEU A 131 3.98 -0.99 -0.19
CA LEU A 131 2.80 -1.62 0.43
C LEU A 131 1.53 -1.14 -0.28
N LEU A 132 1.31 -1.55 -1.54
CA LEU A 132 0.05 -1.20 -2.21
C LEU A 132 -1.15 -1.74 -1.42
N VAL A 133 -2.31 -1.09 -1.57
CA VAL A 133 -3.54 -1.36 -0.81
C VAL A 133 -3.42 -0.98 0.68
N VAL A 134 -2.47 -1.60 1.40
CA VAL A 134 -2.25 -1.41 2.85
C VAL A 134 -1.80 0.00 3.20
N ARG A 135 -0.84 0.55 2.45
CA ARG A 135 -0.50 1.98 2.49
C ARG A 135 -1.27 2.67 1.38
N PRO A 136 -2.22 3.56 1.70
CA PRO A 136 -3.30 3.90 0.78
C PRO A 136 -2.90 5.00 -0.22
N CYS A 137 -1.87 4.76 -1.03
CA CYS A 137 -1.46 5.69 -2.08
C CYS A 137 -2.52 5.89 -3.18
N HIS A 138 -3.50 4.99 -3.30
CA HIS A 138 -4.66 5.16 -4.18
C HIS A 138 -5.57 6.31 -3.75
N ARG A 139 -5.56 6.72 -2.47
CA ARG A 139 -6.36 7.84 -1.94
C ARG A 139 -5.82 9.23 -2.29
N VAL A 140 -4.66 9.32 -2.96
CA VAL A 140 -4.09 10.61 -3.39
C VAL A 140 -4.46 10.92 -4.83
N ILE A 141 -5.18 12.01 -5.09
CA ILE A 141 -5.68 12.40 -6.42
C ILE A 141 -5.14 13.77 -6.86
N GLY A 142 -5.44 14.18 -8.09
CA GLY A 142 -5.12 15.54 -8.54
C GLY A 142 -6.02 16.60 -7.91
N ALA A 143 -5.57 17.85 -7.95
CA ALA A 143 -6.32 18.98 -7.38
C ALA A 143 -7.64 19.29 -8.12
N ASP A 144 -7.77 18.83 -9.36
CA ASP A 144 -8.99 18.90 -10.18
C ASP A 144 -9.88 17.66 -10.02
N GLY A 145 -9.59 16.79 -9.05
CA GLY A 145 -10.32 15.54 -8.83
C GLY A 145 -9.89 14.37 -9.73
N ALA A 146 -9.06 14.59 -10.75
CA ALA A 146 -8.76 13.51 -11.69
C ALA A 146 -7.85 12.43 -11.08
N LEU A 147 -8.17 11.17 -11.38
CA LEU A 147 -7.35 10.02 -11.01
C LEU A 147 -6.05 10.03 -11.82
N ARG A 148 -4.94 10.17 -11.11
CA ARG A 148 -3.59 10.14 -11.69
C ARG A 148 -2.72 9.21 -10.87
N GLY A 149 -1.69 8.65 -11.50
CA GLY A 149 -0.58 7.99 -10.82
C GLY A 149 -1.00 6.88 -9.84
N TYR A 150 -0.86 5.63 -10.26
CA TYR A 150 -0.89 4.49 -9.36
C TYR A 150 0.02 3.40 -9.91
N ALA A 151 0.92 2.87 -9.07
CA ALA A 151 1.91 1.90 -9.54
C ALA A 151 1.27 0.61 -10.06
N GLY A 152 0.07 0.26 -9.55
CA GLY A 152 -0.75 -0.84 -10.04
C GLY A 152 -1.75 -0.50 -11.16
N GLY A 153 -1.69 0.70 -11.76
CA GLY A 153 -2.59 1.11 -12.85
C GLY A 153 -3.89 1.80 -12.40
N LEU A 154 -4.41 2.70 -13.25
CA LEU A 154 -5.56 3.56 -12.89
C LEU A 154 -6.86 2.77 -12.65
N GLU A 155 -7.10 1.70 -13.41
CA GLU A 155 -8.27 0.83 -13.22
C GLU A 155 -8.34 0.27 -11.79
N ARG A 156 -7.22 -0.24 -11.26
CA ARG A 156 -7.18 -0.76 -9.88
C ARG A 156 -7.36 0.34 -8.84
N LYS A 157 -6.83 1.52 -9.09
CA LYS A 157 -7.04 2.70 -8.22
C LYS A 157 -8.51 3.08 -8.16
N GLU A 158 -9.19 3.14 -9.31
CA GLU A 158 -10.62 3.41 -9.40
C GLU A 158 -11.43 2.36 -8.65
N ARG A 159 -11.12 1.07 -8.84
CA ARG A 159 -11.78 -0.03 -8.12
C ARG A 159 -11.62 0.06 -6.60
N LEU A 160 -10.42 0.38 -6.12
CA LEU A 160 -10.17 0.59 -4.69
C LEU A 160 -10.97 1.79 -4.15
N LEU A 161 -10.95 2.92 -4.84
CA LEU A 161 -11.73 4.09 -4.42
C LEU A 161 -13.25 3.82 -4.45
N GLY A 162 -13.72 3.04 -5.43
CA GLY A 162 -15.11 2.61 -5.53
C GLY A 162 -15.52 1.67 -4.38
N LEU A 163 -14.67 0.70 -4.04
CA LEU A 163 -14.86 -0.16 -2.86
C LEU A 163 -14.98 0.68 -1.58
N GLU A 164 -14.15 1.71 -1.44
CA GLU A 164 -14.16 2.58 -0.26
C GLU A 164 -15.28 3.62 -0.25
N GLY A 165 -16.07 3.75 -1.31
CA GLY A 165 -17.08 4.80 -1.43
C GLY A 165 -16.49 6.21 -1.60
N ALA A 166 -15.22 6.32 -2.00
CA ALA A 166 -14.48 7.58 -2.12
C ALA A 166 -14.58 8.24 -3.50
N LEU A 167 -15.20 7.58 -4.49
CA LEU A 167 -15.50 8.19 -5.79
C LEU A 167 -16.77 9.03 -5.67
N VAL A 168 -16.64 10.34 -5.78
CA VAL A 168 -17.79 11.22 -6.03
C VAL A 168 -18.19 11.00 -7.49
N ARG A 169 -19.36 10.39 -7.69
CA ARG A 169 -20.00 10.30 -9.01
C ARG A 169 -20.79 11.57 -9.30
#